data_AF-A0A2U2B3C7-F1
#
_entry.id   AF-A0A2U2B3C7-F1
#
_cell.length_a   1.000
_cell.length_b   1.000
_cell.length_c   1.000
_cell.angle_alpha   90.00
_cell.angle_beta   90.00
_cell.angle_gamma   90.00
#
_symmetry.space_group_name_H-M   'P 1'
#
loop_
_entity.id
_entity.type
_entity.pdbx_description
1 polymer ?
#
loop_
_entity_poly.entity_id
_entity_poly.type
_entity_poly.pdbx_seq_one_letter_code
_entity_poly.pdbx_strand_id
1 'polypeptide(L)' 'MNRIEIRQNFHNLIDSIENENILFSFYELLKSRSQSEQGSLWNKLTFQEQEDLIKLADAANDPSNLIDHNEIKKKHTKWL' A
#
# COMPACT_ATOMS: atom_id res chain seq x y z
N MET A 1 -6.29 -14.87 16.22
CA MET A 1 -4.90 -15.25 16.58
C MET A 1 -4.32 -14.19 17.49
N ASN A 2 -3.70 -14.59 18.59
CA ASN A 2 -2.98 -13.67 19.47
C ASN A 2 -1.55 -13.39 18.94
N ARG A 3 -0.86 -12.42 19.53
CA ARG A 3 0.49 -12.00 19.09
C ARG A 3 1.51 -13.15 19.06
N ILE A 4 1.41 -14.07 20.01
CA ILE A 4 2.32 -15.21 20.15
C ILE A 4 2.07 -16.21 19.01
N GLU A 5 0.81 -16.51 18.73
CA GLU A 5 0.39 -17.38 17.61
C GLU A 5 0.82 -16.80 16.26
N ILE A 6 0.65 -15.49 16.05
CA ILE A 6 1.10 -14.81 14.82
C ILE A 6 2.60 -14.97 14.64
N ARG A 7 3.38 -14.71 15.69
CA ARG A 7 4.85 -14.82 15.63
C ARG A 7 5.29 -16.25 15.34
N GLN A 8 4.70 -17.24 16.01
CA GLN A 8 5.04 -18.64 15.80
C GLN A 8 4.73 -19.10 14.37
N ASN A 9 3.56 -18.73 13.86
CA ASN A 9 3.19 -19.08 12.49
C ASN A 9 4.11 -18.41 11.45
N PHE A 10 4.60 -17.20 11.73
CA PHE A 10 5.59 -16.53 10.89
C PHE A 10 6.93 -17.27 10.85
N HIS A 11 7.46 -17.71 12.00
CA HIS A 11 8.70 -18.48 12.02
C HIS A 11 8.56 -19.79 11.24
N ASN A 12 7.49 -20.55 11.49
CA ASN A 12 7.23 -21.79 10.77
C ASN A 12 7.11 -21.56 9.25
N LEU A 13 6.49 -20.46 8.82
CA LEU A 13 6.37 -20.11 7.41
C LEU A 13 7.75 -19.79 6.81
N ILE A 14 8.55 -18.98 7.49
CA ILE A 14 9.91 -18.63 7.05
C ILE A 14 10.78 -19.89 6.93
N ASP A 15 10.72 -20.78 7.92
CA ASP A 15 11.49 -22.03 7.94
C ASP A 15 11.09 -22.99 6.80
N SER A 16 9.87 -22.87 6.28
CA SER A 16 9.40 -23.68 5.14
C SER A 16 9.85 -23.17 3.76
N ILE A 17 10.43 -21.96 3.67
CA ILE A 17 10.85 -21.36 2.40
C ILE A 17 12.28 -21.79 2.09
N GLU A 18 12.42 -22.74 1.15
CA GLU A 18 13.73 -23.17 0.65
C GLU A 18 14.31 -22.26 -0.44
N ASN A 19 13.45 -21.52 -1.15
CA ASN A 19 13.86 -20.65 -2.24
C ASN A 19 14.41 -19.32 -1.71
N GLU A 20 15.71 -19.12 -1.85
CA GLU A 20 16.43 -17.94 -1.37
C GLU A 20 15.88 -16.62 -1.91
N ASN A 21 15.43 -16.57 -3.18
CA ASN A 21 14.86 -15.35 -3.76
C ASN A 21 13.51 -14.97 -3.11
N ILE A 22 12.70 -15.97 -2.78
CA ILE A 22 11.43 -15.77 -2.07
C ILE A 22 11.72 -15.28 -0.65
N LEU A 23 12.66 -15.93 0.04
CA LEU A 23 13.07 -15.56 1.39
C LEU A 23 13.61 -14.13 1.44
N PHE A 24 14.44 -13.74 0.47
CA PHE A 24 14.99 -12.39 0.35
C PHE A 24 13.90 -11.34 0.10
N SER A 25 12.94 -11.63 -0.80
CA SER A 25 11.81 -10.74 -1.06
C SER A 25 10.94 -10.52 0.18
N PHE A 26 10.74 -11.58 0.97
CA PHE A 26 9.96 -11.53 2.20
C PHE A 26 10.67 -10.72 3.29
N TYR A 27 11.99 -10.88 3.40
CA TYR A 27 12.84 -10.09 4.29
C TYR A 27 12.76 -8.59 3.95
N GLU A 28 12.94 -8.20 2.69
CA GLU A 28 12.88 -6.79 2.27
C GLU A 28 11.50 -6.18 2.53
N LEU A 29 10.42 -6.94 2.32
CA LEU A 29 9.06 -6.50 2.62
C LEU A 29 8.86 -6.26 4.13
N LEU A 30 9.25 -7.19 4.99
CA LEU A 30 9.10 -7.04 6.44
C LEU A 30 9.99 -5.92 7.00
N LYS A 31 11.20 -5.78 6.46
CA LYS A 31 12.15 -4.72 6.83
C LYS A 31 11.60 -3.35 6.45
N SER A 32 11.14 -3.17 5.21
CA SER A 32 10.57 -1.90 4.77
C SER A 32 9.33 -1.49 5.57
N ARG A 33 8.49 -2.44 5.98
CA ARG A 33 7.28 -2.18 6.79
C ARG A 33 7.57 -1.94 8.28
N SER A 34 8.59 -2.61 8.83
CA SER A 34 8.99 -2.39 10.23
C SER A 34 9.78 -1.09 10.42
N GLN A 35 10.44 -0.61 9.36
CA GLN A 35 11.17 0.66 9.34
C GLN A 35 10.34 1.82 8.77
N SER A 36 9.20 1.56 8.12
CA SER A 36 8.34 2.63 7.65
C SER A 36 7.67 3.31 8.84
N GLU A 37 8.19 4.47 9.23
CA GLU A 37 7.48 5.38 10.10
C GLU A 37 6.16 5.78 9.43
N GLN A 38 5.10 5.76 10.22
CA GLN A 38 3.78 6.19 9.78
C GLN A 38 3.88 7.63 9.28
N GLY A 39 3.43 7.89 8.05
CA GLY A 39 3.59 9.20 7.41
C GLY A 39 4.86 9.38 6.58
N SER A 40 5.73 8.37 6.41
CA SER A 40 6.92 8.49 5.55
C SER A 40 6.63 8.90 4.10
N LEU A 41 5.45 8.54 3.54
CA LEU A 41 5.03 9.02 2.23
C LEU A 41 4.59 10.50 2.26
N TRP A 42 3.85 10.89 3.30
CA TRP A 42 3.43 12.27 3.53
C TRP A 42 4.64 13.21 3.69
N ASN A 43 5.65 12.75 4.45
CA ASN A 43 6.87 13.50 4.72
C ASN A 43 7.81 13.64 3.51
N LYS A 44 7.58 12.85 2.44
CA LYS A 44 8.33 12.95 1.18
C LYS A 44 7.75 13.99 0.22
N LEU A 45 6.50 14.40 0.44
CA LEU A 45 5.83 15.40 -0.39
C LEU A 45 6.35 16.79 -0.04
N THR A 46 6.53 17.62 -1.06
CA THR A 46 6.72 19.07 -0.89
C THR A 46 5.46 19.69 -0.28
N PHE A 47 5.60 20.90 0.28
CA PHE A 47 4.46 21.64 0.82
C PHE A 47 3.32 21.79 -0.21
N GLN A 48 3.66 22.08 -1.47
CA GLN A 48 2.66 22.21 -2.53
C GLN A 48 1.93 20.89 -2.80
N GLU A 49 2.66 19.77 -2.87
CA GLU A 49 2.06 18.45 -3.08
C GLU A 49 1.17 18.02 -1.90
N GLN A 50 1.55 18.38 -0.67
CA GLN A 50 0.71 18.16 0.51
C GLN A 50 -0.59 18.97 0.44
N GLU A 51 -0.51 20.26 0.08
CA GLU A 51 -1.70 21.09 -0.12
C GLU A 51 -2.61 20.55 -1.22
N ASP A 52 -2.03 20.12 -2.33
CA ASP A 52 -2.79 19.57 -3.45
C ASP A 52 -3.46 18.25 -3.05
N LEU A 53 -2.78 17.40 -2.27
CA LEU A 53 -3.35 16.14 -1.78
C LEU A 53 -4.51 16.38 -0.80
N ILE A 54 -4.43 17.39 0.07
CA ILE A 54 -5.54 17.81 0.93
C ILE A 54 -6.73 18.26 0.09
N LYS A 55 -6.50 19.14 -0.89
CA LYS A 55 -7.56 19.63 -1.80
C LYS A 55 -8.22 18.49 -2.58
N LEU A 56 -7.44 17.51 -3.04
CA LEU A 56 -7.95 16.33 -3.73
C LEU A 56 -8.81 15.46 -2.80
N ALA A 57 -8.39 15.27 -1.55
CA ALA A 57 -9.16 14.51 -0.57
C ALA A 57 -10.50 15.20 -0.27
N ASP A 58 -10.52 16.52 -0.15
CA ASP A 58 -11.75 17.30 0.04
C ASP A 58 -12.65 17.23 -1.21
N ALA A 59 -12.08 17.38 -2.40
CA ALA A 59 -12.81 17.30 -3.66
C ALA A 59 -13.44 15.92 -3.89
N ALA A 60 -12.80 14.84 -3.43
CA ALA A 60 -13.31 13.48 -3.54
C ALA A 60 -14.56 13.21 -2.67
N ASN A 61 -14.77 14.02 -1.63
CA ASN A 61 -15.99 13.95 -0.81
C ASN A 61 -17.21 14.58 -1.50
N ASP A 62 -17.01 15.34 -2.58
CA ASP A 62 -18.09 15.89 -3.39
C ASP A 62 -18.52 14.88 -4.47
N PRO A 63 -19.75 14.34 -4.40
CA PRO A 63 -20.25 13.39 -5.39
C PRO A 63 -20.26 13.92 -6.82
N SER A 64 -20.28 15.24 -7.02
CA SER A 64 -20.26 15.85 -8.36
C SER A 64 -18.90 15.72 -9.06
N ASN A 65 -17.83 15.48 -8.31
CA ASN A 65 -16.49 15.21 -8.85
C ASN A 65 -16.24 13.74 -9.16
N LEU A 66 -17.22 12.86 -8.90
CA LEU A 66 -17.11 11.42 -9.16
C LEU A 66 -17.51 11.11 -10.61
N ILE A 67 -16.83 10.13 -11.19
CA ILE A 67 -17.14 9.58 -12.52
C ILE A 67 -17.68 8.16 -12.32
N ASP A 68 -18.69 7.78 -13.10
CA ASP A 68 -19.23 6.42 -13.03
C ASP A 68 -18.17 5.37 -13.40
N HIS A 69 -18.16 4.27 -12.65
CA HIS A 69 -17.19 3.20 -12.84
C HIS A 69 -17.23 2.61 -14.25
N ASN A 70 -18.42 2.52 -14.87
CA ASN A 70 -18.56 2.00 -16.22
C ASN A 70 -17.97 2.96 -17.26
N GLU A 71 -18.00 4.26 -17.01
CA GLU A 71 -17.38 5.26 -17.90
C GLU A 71 -15.86 5.16 -17.87
N ILE A 72 -15.26 5.01 -16.69
CA ILE A 72 -13.81 4.79 -16.55
C ILE A 72 -13.37 3.47 -17.20
N LYS A 73 -14.14 2.39 -17.02
CA LYS A 73 -13.87 1.11 -17.69
C LYS A 73 -13.86 1.25 -19.21
N LYS A 74 -14.85 1.93 -19.79
CA LYS A 74 -14.92 2.19 -21.25
C LYS A 74 -13.69 2.95 -21.73
N LYS A 75 -13.27 4.00 -21.01
CA LYS A 75 -12.10 4.81 -21.35
C LYS A 75 -10.78 4.03 -21.33
N HIS A 76 -10.64 3.08 -20.41
CA HIS A 76 -9.41 2.31 -20.21
C HIS A 76 -9.47 0.88 -20.79
N THR A 77 -10.43 0.59 -21.68
CA THR A 77 -10.60 -0.70 -22.38
C THR A 77 -9.35 -1.25 -23.05
N LYS A 78 -8.38 -0.41 -23.42
CA LYS A 78 -7.10 -0.86 -24.00
C LYS A 78 -6.21 -1.61 -23.00
N TRP A 79 -6.42 -1.40 -21.70
CA TRP A 79 -5.58 -1.90 -20.60
C TRP A 79 -6.31 -2.90 -19.69
N LEU A 80 -7.59 -3.15 -19.96
CA LEU A 80 -8.46 -4.14 -19.31
C LEU A 80 -8.70 -5.31 -20.27
#